data_AF-A0A7C4BG64-F1
#
_entry.id   AF-A0A7C4BG64-F1
#
_cell.length_a   1.000
_cell.length_b   1.000
_cell.length_c   1.000
_cell.angle_alpha   90.00
_cell.angle_beta   90.00
_cell.angle_gamma   90.00
#
_symmetry.space_group_name_H-M   'P 1'
#
loop_
_entity.id
_entity.type
_entity.pdbx_description
1 polymer ?
#
loop_
_entity_poly.entity_id
_entity_poly.type
_entity_poly.pdbx_seq_one_letter_code
_entity_poly.pdbx_strand_id
1 'polypeptide(L)'
;MRTRVIPLCLACAGIVACVSCARKESPAQKPNELTPGNALEQYGGVMGNALKRAKEMDILMPLQHSISSFRATEGRNPSSLEELAEKGYELPKPPEGKKFTYNPSTGTVGIQ
;
A
#
# COMPACT_ATOMS: atom_id res chain seq x y z
N MET A 1 5.74 -56.78 2.54
CA MET A 1 5.06 -55.80 1.66
C MET A 1 3.56 -56.08 1.66
N ARG A 2 2.74 -55.01 1.68
CA ARG A 2 1.28 -54.94 1.47
C ARG A 2 0.36 -55.12 2.71
N THR A 3 0.11 -53.96 3.33
CA THR A 3 -1.21 -53.37 3.66
C THR A 3 -2.34 -54.28 4.15
N ARG A 4 -2.82 -54.04 5.37
CA ARG A 4 -4.25 -53.89 5.67
C ARG A 4 -4.47 -52.81 6.72
N VAL A 5 -5.54 -52.06 6.47
CA VAL A 5 -5.94 -50.79 7.05
C VAL A 5 -7.15 -51.04 7.98
N ILE A 6 -7.41 -50.09 8.90
CA ILE A 6 -8.66 -49.87 9.69
C ILE A 6 -8.64 -50.69 11.00
N PRO A 7 -8.87 -50.09 12.21
CA PRO A 7 -10.12 -49.38 12.51
C PRO A 7 -10.03 -48.15 13.46
N LEU A 8 -10.91 -47.17 13.26
CA LEU A 8 -12.03 -46.85 14.17
C LEU A 8 -11.61 -46.28 15.52
N CYS A 9 -11.63 -44.96 15.63
CA CYS A 9 -11.97 -44.19 16.82
C CYS A 9 -12.15 -42.74 16.33
N LEU A 10 -13.35 -42.16 16.28
CA LEU A 10 -14.26 -41.81 17.37
C LEU A 10 -14.38 -40.28 17.28
N ALA A 11 -15.53 -39.83 16.79
CA ALA A 11 -16.16 -38.54 17.05
C ALA A 11 -15.26 -37.38 17.53
N CYS A 12 -14.96 -36.45 16.63
CA CYS A 12 -14.72 -35.04 16.98
C CYS A 12 -15.78 -34.19 16.27
N ALA A 13 -17.01 -34.30 16.76
CA ALA A 13 -18.00 -33.24 16.61
C ALA A 13 -17.50 -32.06 17.46
N GLY A 14 -16.90 -31.08 16.82
CA GLY A 14 -16.21 -29.98 17.50
C GLY A 14 -16.16 -28.72 16.64
N ILE A 15 -17.25 -27.95 16.68
CA ILE A 15 -17.27 -26.48 16.62
C ILE A 15 -16.58 -25.88 15.38
N VAL A 16 -17.30 -25.86 14.25
CA VAL A 16 -17.08 -24.83 13.22
C VAL A 16 -17.75 -23.56 13.71
N ALA A 17 -17.05 -22.82 14.57
CA ALA A 17 -17.42 -21.43 14.87
C ALA A 17 -17.06 -20.61 13.62
N CYS A 18 -18.08 -20.26 12.84
CA CYS A 18 -17.98 -19.18 11.87
C CYS A 18 -17.69 -17.88 12.64
N VAL A 19 -16.41 -17.59 12.86
CA VAL A 19 -15.94 -16.24 13.17
C VAL A 19 -16.21 -15.43 11.90
N SER A 20 -17.43 -14.90 11.83
CA SER A 20 -17.78 -13.83 10.93
C SER A 20 -16.89 -12.65 11.33
N CYS A 21 -15.84 -12.43 10.55
CA CYS A 21 -15.11 -11.18 10.55
C CYS A 21 -16.11 -10.08 10.18
N ALA A 22 -16.68 -9.42 11.20
CA ALA A 22 -17.36 -8.16 11.05
C ALA A 22 -16.32 -7.12 10.61
N ARG A 23 -16.02 -7.11 9.31
CA ARG A 23 -15.28 -6.04 8.67
C ARG A 23 -16.19 -4.83 8.70
N LYS A 24 -15.90 -3.90 9.63
CA LYS A 24 -16.51 -2.57 9.65
C LYS A 24 -16.12 -1.89 8.35
N GLU A 25 -17.02 -1.90 7.38
CA GLU A 25 -16.91 -1.09 6.18
C GLU A 25 -16.93 0.38 6.64
N SER A 26 -15.80 1.06 6.49
CA SER A 26 -15.82 2.53 6.47
C SER A 26 -16.73 2.94 5.31
N PRO A 27 -17.65 3.91 5.50
CA PRO A 27 -18.55 4.31 4.44
C PRO A 27 -17.72 4.77 3.24
N ALA A 28 -17.81 4.01 2.14
CA ALA A 28 -17.31 4.45 0.86
C ALA A 28 -17.98 5.80 0.58
N GLN A 29 -17.17 6.86 0.42
CA GLN A 29 -17.64 8.13 -0.09
C GLN A 29 -18.35 7.84 -1.41
N LYS A 30 -19.67 8.00 -1.46
CA LYS A 30 -20.44 7.79 -2.69
C LYS A 30 -19.83 8.70 -3.76
N PRO A 31 -19.32 8.16 -4.87
CA PRO A 31 -18.95 8.99 -6.01
C PRO A 31 -20.17 9.83 -6.38
N ASN A 32 -20.00 11.14 -6.62
CA ASN A 32 -21.08 11.95 -7.17
C ASN A 32 -21.60 11.24 -8.43
N GLU A 33 -22.89 10.95 -8.49
CA GLU A 33 -23.49 10.27 -9.63
C GLU A 33 -23.20 11.09 -10.90
N LEU A 34 -22.68 10.42 -11.95
CA LEU A 34 -22.42 11.07 -13.23
C LEU A 34 -23.74 11.43 -13.88
N THR A 35 -23.99 12.72 -14.04
CA THR A 35 -25.16 13.27 -14.74
C THR A 35 -24.69 14.12 -15.91
N PRO A 36 -25.49 14.29 -16.97
CA PRO A 36 -25.13 15.17 -18.07
C PRO A 36 -24.78 16.60 -17.64
N GLY A 37 -25.35 17.08 -16.52
CA GLY A 37 -25.10 18.42 -15.97
C GLY A 37 -23.79 18.59 -15.21
N ASN A 38 -23.18 17.51 -14.68
CA ASN A 38 -21.92 17.58 -13.91
C ASN A 38 -20.75 16.84 -14.59
N ALA A 39 -20.97 16.22 -15.76
CA ALA A 39 -19.99 15.38 -16.43
C ALA A 39 -18.67 16.11 -16.72
N LEU A 40 -18.72 17.37 -17.18
CA LEU A 40 -17.52 18.15 -17.47
C LEU A 40 -16.73 18.49 -16.19
N GLU A 41 -17.42 18.89 -15.14
CA GLU A 41 -16.80 19.21 -13.84
C GLU A 41 -16.16 17.97 -13.22
N GLN A 42 -16.87 16.83 -13.23
CA GLN A 42 -16.33 15.56 -12.73
C GLN A 42 -15.11 15.12 -13.54
N TYR A 43 -15.17 15.20 -14.88
CA TYR A 43 -14.03 14.87 -15.73
C TYR A 43 -12.82 15.76 -15.41
N GLY A 44 -13.02 17.08 -15.33
CA GLY A 44 -11.96 18.03 -15.00
C GLY A 44 -11.34 17.77 -13.62
N GLY A 45 -12.17 17.46 -12.63
CA GLY A 45 -11.73 17.12 -11.28
C GLY A 45 -10.91 15.82 -11.24
N VAL A 46 -11.38 14.75 -11.89
CA VAL A 46 -10.65 13.48 -11.98
C VAL A 46 -9.33 13.66 -12.72
N MET A 47 -9.35 14.34 -13.87
CA MET A 47 -8.14 14.58 -14.67
C MET A 47 -7.13 15.45 -13.91
N GLY A 48 -7.58 16.52 -13.26
CA GLY A 48 -6.71 17.39 -12.45
C GLY A 48 -6.05 16.63 -11.30
N ASN A 49 -6.82 15.77 -10.61
CA ASN A 49 -6.29 14.91 -9.55
C ASN A 49 -5.31 13.85 -10.08
N ALA A 50 -5.59 13.28 -11.25
CA ALA A 50 -4.70 12.32 -11.91
C ALA A 50 -3.36 12.99 -12.29
N LEU A 51 -3.40 14.17 -12.90
CA LEU A 51 -2.20 14.94 -13.25
C LEU A 51 -1.39 15.34 -12.01
N LYS A 52 -2.06 15.75 -10.93
CA LYS A 52 -1.40 16.05 -9.65
C LYS A 52 -0.68 14.81 -9.10
N ARG A 53 -1.34 13.65 -9.09
CA ARG A 53 -0.72 12.40 -8.64
C ARG A 53 0.42 11.96 -9.54
N ALA A 54 0.31 12.11 -10.85
CA ALA A 54 1.39 11.78 -11.77
C ALA A 54 2.66 12.57 -11.43
N LYS A 55 2.54 13.88 -11.22
CA LYS A 55 3.66 14.74 -10.79
C LYS A 55 4.25 14.34 -9.44
N GLU A 56 3.41 13.90 -8.50
CA GLU A 56 3.89 13.38 -7.21
C GLU A 56 4.63 12.05 -7.38
N MET A 57 4.15 11.17 -8.27
CA MET A 57 4.81 9.89 -8.57
C MET A 57 6.18 10.08 -9.23
N ASP A 58 6.36 11.08 -10.09
CA ASP A 58 7.67 11.37 -10.70
C ASP A 58 8.76 11.62 -9.66
N ILE A 59 8.39 12.17 -8.50
CA ILE A 59 9.30 12.48 -7.38
C ILE A 59 9.43 11.29 -6.44
N LEU A 60 8.34 10.56 -6.20
CA LEU A 60 8.34 9.42 -5.28
C LEU A 60 8.98 8.16 -5.87
N MET A 61 8.92 7.97 -7.18
CA MET A 61 9.42 6.75 -7.83
C MET A 61 10.93 6.54 -7.68
N PRO A 62 11.80 7.56 -7.86
CA PRO A 62 13.22 7.43 -7.55
C PRO A 62 13.49 7.03 -6.10
N LEU A 63 12.73 7.62 -5.16
CA LEU A 63 12.89 7.33 -3.74
C LEU A 63 12.45 5.89 -3.39
N GLN A 64 11.33 5.43 -3.96
CA GLN A 64 10.88 4.05 -3.82
C GLN A 64 11.89 3.05 -4.41
N HIS A 65 12.56 3.42 -5.51
CA HIS A 65 13.62 2.62 -6.11
C HIS A 65 14.84 2.52 -5.17
N SER A 66 15.28 3.62 -4.56
CA SER A 66 16.36 3.63 -3.55
C SER A 66 16.02 2.76 -2.33
N ILE A 67 14.80 2.88 -1.79
CA ILE A 67 14.31 2.03 -0.69
C ILE A 67 14.36 0.54 -1.08
N SER A 68 13.92 0.23 -2.30
CA SER A 68 13.90 -1.15 -2.79
C SER A 68 15.30 -1.72 -2.96
N SER A 69 16.24 -0.90 -3.43
CA SER A 69 17.66 -1.26 -3.61
C SER A 69 18.37 -1.45 -2.26
N PHE A 70 18.13 -0.55 -1.30
CA PHE A 70 18.58 -0.72 0.08
C PHE A 70 18.06 -2.02 0.66
N ARG A 71 16.76 -2.30 0.51
CA ARG A 71 16.14 -3.52 1.03
C ARG A 71 16.71 -4.79 0.40
N ALA A 72 16.99 -4.77 -0.89
CA ALA A 72 17.61 -5.90 -1.57
C ALA A 72 19.03 -6.20 -1.04
N THR A 73 19.75 -5.17 -0.59
CA THR A 73 21.12 -5.28 -0.11
C THR A 73 21.19 -5.63 1.38
N GLU A 74 20.39 -4.95 2.20
CA GLU A 74 20.45 -5.02 3.67
C GLU A 74 19.43 -6.00 4.27
N GLY A 75 18.52 -6.55 3.43
CA GLY A 75 17.49 -7.51 3.85
C GLY A 75 16.36 -6.89 4.70
N ARG A 76 16.36 -5.57 4.90
CA ARG A 76 15.35 -4.82 5.65
C ARG A 76 15.07 -3.47 4.99
N ASN A 77 13.94 -2.85 5.33
CA ASN A 77 13.71 -1.45 4.97
C ASN A 77 14.69 -0.52 5.72
N PRO A 78 15.02 0.65 5.15
CA PRO A 78 15.74 1.68 5.90
C PRO A 78 14.88 2.17 7.07
N SER A 79 15.52 2.54 8.17
CA SER A 79 14.89 3.07 9.38
C SER A 79 14.38 4.49 9.18
N SER A 80 15.04 5.26 8.31
CA SER A 80 14.65 6.61 7.93
C SER A 80 15.08 6.91 6.49
N LEU A 81 14.63 8.04 5.93
CA LEU A 81 15.12 8.49 4.63
C LEU A 81 16.56 8.99 4.72
N GLU A 82 16.97 9.51 5.87
CA GLU A 82 18.34 9.96 6.13
C GLU A 82 19.35 8.81 6.08
N GLU A 83 18.98 7.60 6.52
CA GLU A 83 19.83 6.40 6.38
C GLU A 83 20.16 6.11 4.92
N LEU A 84 19.22 6.36 4.00
CA LEU A 84 19.50 6.24 2.56
C LEU A 84 20.55 7.24 2.12
N ALA A 85 20.48 8.50 2.56
CA ALA A 85 21.48 9.51 2.23
C ALA A 85 22.86 9.16 2.82
N GLU A 86 22.92 8.67 4.07
CA GLU A 86 24.16 8.21 4.71
C GLU A 86 24.82 7.05 3.97
N LYS A 87 24.00 6.18 3.35
CA LYS A 87 24.46 5.07 2.52
C LYS A 87 24.80 5.48 1.07
N GLY A 88 24.69 6.76 0.75
CA GLY A 88 25.06 7.31 -0.55
C GLY A 88 23.96 7.26 -1.61
N TYR A 89 22.70 6.99 -1.23
CA TYR A 89 21.57 7.12 -2.15
C TYR A 89 21.18 8.58 -2.31
N GLU A 90 20.97 9.02 -3.54
CA GLU A 90 20.47 10.37 -3.80
C GLU A 90 18.98 10.46 -3.44
N LEU A 91 18.65 11.47 -2.63
CA LEU A 91 17.26 11.79 -2.27
C LEU A 91 16.77 12.96 -3.13
N PRO A 92 15.63 12.83 -3.84
CA PRO A 92 15.05 13.95 -4.56
C PRO A 92 14.61 15.04 -3.58
N LYS A 93 14.48 16.28 -4.06
CA LYS A 93 13.91 17.36 -3.24
C LYS A 93 12.39 17.23 -3.17
N PRO A 94 11.77 17.47 -2.00
CA PRO A 94 10.32 17.51 -1.92
C PRO A 94 9.76 18.70 -2.71
N PRO A 95 8.53 18.62 -3.23
CA PRO A 95 7.83 19.75 -3.83
C PRO A 95 7.76 20.95 -2.88
N GLU A 96 7.65 22.16 -3.44
CA GLU A 96 7.53 23.38 -2.65
C GLU A 96 6.36 23.31 -1.66
N GLY A 97 6.63 23.67 -0.40
CA GLY A 97 5.64 23.67 0.68
C GLY A 97 5.23 22.28 1.19
N LYS A 98 5.82 21.20 0.67
CA LYS A 98 5.50 19.82 1.06
C LYS A 98 6.67 19.11 1.74
N LYS A 99 6.39 17.99 2.39
CA LYS A 99 7.40 17.13 3.04
C LYS A 99 7.22 15.67 2.65
N PHE A 100 8.33 14.92 2.64
CA PHE A 100 8.23 13.47 2.54
C PHE A 100 7.75 12.87 3.84
N THR A 101 6.97 11.81 3.71
CA THR A 101 6.57 10.94 4.80
C THR A 101 7.03 9.54 4.48
N TYR A 102 7.54 8.84 5.48
CA TYR A 102 8.10 7.52 5.32
C TYR A 102 7.67 6.60 6.46
N ASN A 103 7.31 5.37 6.12
CA ASN A 103 6.98 4.32 7.07
C ASN A 103 8.03 3.20 6.99
N PRO A 104 8.89 3.02 8.00
CA PRO A 104 9.95 2.00 7.98
C PRO A 104 9.41 0.57 8.03
N SER A 105 8.27 0.35 8.67
CA SER A 105 7.67 -0.99 8.76
C SER A 105 7.21 -1.51 7.41
N THR A 106 6.69 -0.63 6.54
CA THR A 106 6.18 -1.00 5.21
C THR A 106 7.12 -0.63 4.07
N GLY A 107 8.07 0.27 4.28
CA GLY A 107 8.93 0.84 3.24
C GLY A 107 8.17 1.77 2.30
N THR A 108 7.04 2.32 2.74
CA THR A 108 6.18 3.19 1.94
C THR A 108 6.60 4.64 2.11
N VAL A 109 6.70 5.36 0.99
CA VAL A 109 6.95 6.78 0.95
C VAL A 109 5.76 7.55 0.37
N GLY A 110 5.52 8.75 0.88
CA GLY A 110 4.45 9.64 0.42
C GLY A 110 4.86 11.10 0.53
N ILE A 111 4.00 11.99 0.02
CA ILE A 111 4.17 13.43 0.14
C ILE A 111 2.96 13.99 0.88
N GLN A 112 3.21 14.83 1.90
CA GLN A 112 2.18 15.59 2.61
C GLN A 112 2.41 17.09 2.40
#